data_AF-A0AAV6L4H2-F1
#
_entry.id   AF-A0AAV6L4H2-F1
#
_cell.length_a   1.000
_cell.length_b   1.000
_cell.length_c   1.000
_cell.angle_alpha   90.00
_cell.angle_beta   90.00
_cell.angle_gamma   90.00
#
_symmetry.space_group_name_H-M   'P 1'
#
loop_
_entity.id
_entity.type
_entity.pdbx_description
1 polymer ?
#
loop_
_entity_poly.entity_id
_entity_poly.type
_entity_poly.pdbx_seq_one_letter_code
_entity_poly.pdbx_strand_id
1 'polypeptide(L)'
;MASLRRLLPLRSLLLGKNLSASGTCEGLGGGFRSYSASLSPEERILKLEEDDQLAEDDIAKIRAQFDAAKQSFFKIPEAVKEMPKMHPKGIYVNKNLKLEDIQVYGFDYDYTLAHYSSNLQTLIYELAKEHLVNELRYPDSCLEFKYDPTFPIRGLNYDKLKGCLLKLDFFGSIEPDGCYFGHRKLTRKEIEQIYGTRHIGRDQARGLVSLMDFFCFSEACLLADIVQHFVDAKLEFDASHVYEDVNCAIQHVHRSGLAHNGILSDPQRYLVKNVRGDESAATLSQDAEAKGEETFLVDKLSISFCGWRDAVYARDLTGITEDSLGHRDSWRELFDVVIAQANKPEFYTSEHLFRYFLQL
;
A
#
# COMPACT_ATOMS: atom_id res chain seq x y z
N MET A 1 -0.04 -39.35 -34.43
CA MET A 1 0.90 -38.61 -35.29
C MET A 1 1.35 -37.38 -34.53
N ALA A 2 2.59 -37.39 -34.06
CA ALA A 2 3.18 -36.32 -33.24
C ALA A 2 3.83 -35.27 -34.14
N SER A 3 3.64 -33.98 -33.83
CA SER A 3 4.39 -32.89 -34.45
C SER A 3 5.19 -32.17 -33.37
N LEU A 4 6.50 -32.40 -33.40
CA LEU A 4 7.52 -31.69 -32.61
C LEU A 4 7.63 -30.22 -33.04
N ARG A 5 7.73 -29.29 -32.08
CA ARG A 5 8.35 -27.97 -32.29
C ARG A 5 9.54 -27.82 -31.35
N ARG A 6 10.70 -27.52 -31.96
CA ARG A 6 12.03 -27.42 -31.35
C ARG A 6 12.20 -26.10 -30.59
N LEU A 7 12.78 -26.21 -29.40
CA LEU A 7 13.40 -25.13 -28.62
C LEU A 7 14.84 -24.91 -29.12
N LEU A 8 15.27 -23.65 -29.24
CA LEU A 8 16.66 -23.26 -29.50
C LEU A 8 17.26 -22.65 -28.20
N PRO A 9 18.48 -23.03 -27.79
CA PRO A 9 19.15 -22.42 -26.63
C PRO A 9 20.12 -21.31 -27.06
N LEU A 10 20.07 -20.17 -26.38
CA LEU A 10 21.08 -19.11 -26.47
C LEU A 10 22.16 -19.35 -25.40
N ARG A 11 23.39 -19.61 -25.85
CA ARG A 11 24.60 -19.70 -25.01
C ARG A 11 25.41 -18.42 -25.14
N SER A 12 25.79 -17.91 -23.97
CA SER A 12 26.92 -17.05 -23.59
C SER A 12 28.04 -16.82 -24.63
N LEU A 13 28.53 -15.58 -24.71
CA LEU A 13 29.93 -15.27 -25.02
C LEU A 13 30.36 -13.98 -24.30
N LEU A 14 31.12 -14.16 -23.21
CA LEU A 14 32.06 -13.19 -22.65
C LEU A 14 33.31 -13.20 -23.54
N LEU A 15 33.77 -12.05 -24.01
CA LEU A 15 35.19 -11.85 -24.33
C LEU A 15 35.53 -10.35 -24.21
N GLY A 16 36.34 -10.01 -23.22
CA GLY A 16 36.97 -8.70 -23.12
C GLY A 16 38.11 -8.54 -24.12
N LYS A 17 38.47 -7.28 -24.38
CA LYS A 17 39.85 -6.84 -24.67
C LYS A 17 39.92 -5.31 -24.62
N ASN A 18 40.79 -4.83 -23.73
CA ASN A 18 41.37 -3.49 -23.73
C ASN A 18 42.16 -3.25 -25.02
N LEU A 19 42.23 -1.99 -25.50
CA LEU A 19 43.40 -1.40 -26.14
C LEU A 19 43.21 0.12 -26.31
N SER A 20 44.28 0.85 -26.02
CA SER A 20 44.38 2.31 -25.94
C SER A 20 44.80 2.97 -27.26
N ALA A 21 44.47 4.28 -27.32
CA ALA A 21 45.21 5.41 -27.88
C ALA A 21 45.71 5.40 -29.34
N SER A 22 45.17 6.35 -30.14
CA SER A 22 45.88 7.53 -30.72
C SER A 22 45.38 7.85 -32.14
N GLY A 23 45.28 9.15 -32.45
CA GLY A 23 44.96 9.65 -33.79
C GLY A 23 44.32 11.03 -33.79
N THR A 24 45.17 12.05 -33.89
CA THR A 24 44.90 13.51 -33.97
C THR A 24 44.45 14.01 -35.35
N CYS A 25 43.59 15.03 -35.39
CA CYS A 25 43.59 16.21 -36.32
C CYS A 25 42.40 17.13 -35.95
N GLU A 26 42.60 18.26 -35.27
CA GLU A 26 42.81 19.65 -35.78
C GLU A 26 41.52 20.42 -36.15
N GLY A 27 41.34 21.61 -35.53
CA GLY A 27 40.30 22.57 -35.88
C GLY A 27 39.99 23.69 -34.87
N LEU A 28 40.96 24.61 -34.67
CA LEU A 28 40.86 26.06 -34.35
C LEU A 28 39.80 26.64 -33.37
N GLY A 29 40.29 27.40 -32.37
CA GLY A 29 39.61 28.61 -31.90
C GLY A 29 39.93 29.14 -30.49
N GLY A 30 40.89 30.07 -30.39
CA GLY A 30 40.86 31.18 -29.39
C GLY A 30 41.48 30.94 -28.01
N GLY A 31 42.71 31.42 -27.82
CA GLY A 31 43.40 31.40 -26.52
C GLY A 31 43.11 32.61 -25.63
N PHE A 32 43.13 32.37 -24.32
CA PHE A 32 43.62 33.32 -23.32
C PHE A 32 44.59 32.56 -22.40
N ARG A 33 45.90 32.85 -22.53
CA ARG A 33 46.93 32.38 -21.62
C ARG A 33 46.92 33.29 -20.38
N SER A 34 46.52 32.75 -19.24
CA SER A 34 46.94 33.26 -17.94
C SER A 34 47.99 32.30 -17.39
N TYR A 35 49.17 32.81 -17.06
CA TYR A 35 50.26 32.05 -16.46
C TYR A 35 49.82 31.56 -15.07
N SER A 36 49.78 30.25 -14.87
CA SER A 36 49.66 29.67 -13.54
C SER A 36 50.95 29.93 -12.76
N ALA A 37 50.93 30.87 -11.82
CA ALA A 37 51.93 30.92 -10.77
C ALA A 37 51.85 29.60 -10.00
N SER A 38 52.97 28.88 -9.91
CA SER A 38 53.07 27.71 -9.04
C SER A 38 52.97 28.18 -7.59
N LEU A 39 51.81 28.01 -6.97
CA LEU A 39 51.63 28.24 -5.54
C LEU A 39 52.64 27.40 -4.76
N SER A 40 53.31 28.02 -3.80
CA SER A 40 54.24 27.35 -2.90
C SER A 40 53.51 26.26 -2.10
N PRO A 41 54.22 25.24 -1.58
CA PRO A 41 53.60 24.20 -0.76
C PRO A 41 52.80 24.76 0.43
N GLU A 42 53.24 25.89 1.00
CA GLU A 42 52.56 26.58 2.11
C GLU A 42 51.25 27.24 1.64
N GLU A 43 51.23 27.85 0.46
CA GLU A 43 50.02 28.47 -0.11
C GLU A 43 48.96 27.44 -0.52
N ARG A 44 49.35 26.19 -0.83
CA ARG A 44 48.39 25.10 -1.09
C ARG A 44 47.75 24.57 0.18
N ILE A 45 48.50 24.52 1.28
CA ILE A 45 47.99 24.07 2.58
C ILE A 45 46.98 25.09 3.11
N LEU A 46 47.31 26.38 3.05
CA LEU A 46 46.40 27.46 3.45
C LEU A 46 45.09 27.43 2.67
N LYS A 47 45.15 27.16 1.35
CA LYS A 47 43.95 27.08 0.51
C LYS A 47 43.09 25.86 0.79
N LEU A 48 43.71 24.73 1.17
CA LEU A 48 42.98 23.53 1.60
C LEU A 48 42.35 23.73 2.98
N GLU A 49 43.02 24.42 3.89
CA GLU A 49 42.47 24.80 5.20
C GLU A 49 41.31 25.80 5.08
N GLU A 50 41.40 26.76 4.15
CA GLU A 50 40.31 27.69 3.82
C GLU A 50 39.10 26.96 3.20
N ASP A 51 39.32 26.02 2.27
CA ASP A 51 38.24 25.23 1.65
C ASP A 51 37.57 24.27 2.66
N ASP A 52 38.33 23.68 3.61
CA ASP A 52 37.78 22.83 4.68
C ASP A 52 36.98 23.66 5.70
N GLN A 53 37.46 24.87 6.04
CA GLN A 53 36.73 25.80 6.91
C GLN A 53 35.45 26.30 6.25
N LEU A 54 35.46 26.59 4.94
CA LEU A 54 34.27 26.95 4.18
C LEU A 54 33.24 25.80 4.15
N ALA A 55 33.70 24.56 4.01
CA ALA A 55 32.83 23.38 4.05
C ALA A 55 32.24 23.13 5.44
N GLU A 56 33.02 23.30 6.51
CA GLU A 56 32.53 23.23 7.89
C GLU A 56 31.51 24.34 8.19
N ASP A 57 31.75 25.57 7.71
CA ASP A 57 30.84 26.70 7.84
C ASP A 57 29.52 26.48 7.09
N ASP A 58 29.56 25.90 5.89
CA ASP A 58 28.36 25.53 5.14
C ASP A 58 27.58 24.41 5.83
N ILE A 59 28.26 23.40 6.39
CA ILE A 59 27.62 22.35 7.19
C ILE A 59 26.99 22.95 8.46
N ALA A 60 27.67 23.87 9.14
CA ALA A 60 27.16 24.56 10.31
C ALA A 60 25.93 25.42 9.97
N LYS A 61 25.96 26.11 8.82
CA LYS A 61 24.85 26.91 8.30
C LYS A 61 23.63 26.05 7.94
N ILE A 62 23.85 24.90 7.31
CA ILE A 62 22.78 23.92 7.02
C ILE A 62 22.17 23.39 8.32
N ARG A 63 22.99 23.05 9.32
CA ARG A 63 22.52 22.60 10.64
C ARG A 63 21.70 23.68 11.34
N ALA A 64 22.16 24.93 11.33
CA ALA A 64 21.43 26.05 11.92
C ALA A 64 20.09 26.30 11.23
N GLN A 65 20.05 26.22 9.89
CA GLN A 65 18.81 26.32 9.11
C GLN A 65 17.85 25.16 9.41
N PHE A 66 18.37 23.94 9.53
CA PHE A 66 17.59 22.76 9.90
C PHE A 66 17.00 22.91 11.31
N ASP A 67 17.79 23.33 12.29
CA ASP A 67 17.32 23.51 13.67
C ASP A 67 16.31 24.66 13.78
N ALA A 68 16.48 25.74 13.03
CA ALA A 68 15.50 26.83 12.94
C ALA A 68 14.17 26.34 12.31
N ALA A 69 14.24 25.56 11.23
CA ALA A 69 13.06 24.94 10.61
C ALA A 69 12.37 23.92 11.53
N LYS A 70 13.16 23.17 12.30
CA LYS A 70 12.65 22.23 13.29
C LYS A 70 11.93 22.95 14.43
N GLN A 71 12.49 24.06 14.93
CA GLN A 71 11.84 24.89 15.94
C GLN A 71 10.59 25.58 15.43
N SER A 72 10.56 26.04 14.17
CA SER A 72 9.36 26.63 13.57
C SER A 72 8.25 25.59 13.39
N PHE A 73 8.60 24.33 13.10
CA PHE A 73 7.65 23.21 13.08
C PHE A 73 7.01 22.95 14.45
N PHE A 74 7.77 23.05 15.54
CA PHE A 74 7.19 22.91 16.89
C PHE A 74 6.34 24.12 17.32
N LYS A 75 6.55 25.28 16.70
CA LYS A 75 5.81 26.53 16.94
C LYS A 75 4.65 26.77 15.96
N ILE A 76 4.24 25.76 15.20
CA ILE A 76 3.07 25.86 14.32
C ILE A 76 1.84 26.22 15.19
N PRO A 77 1.16 27.35 14.91
CA PRO A 77 -0.04 27.74 15.65
C PRO A 77 -1.08 26.61 15.66
N GLU A 78 -1.80 26.44 16.78
CA GLU A 78 -2.90 25.45 16.90
C GLU A 78 -3.82 25.49 15.67
N ALA A 79 -4.16 26.68 15.20
CA ALA A 79 -5.00 26.89 14.01
C ALA A 79 -4.46 26.24 12.72
N VAL A 80 -3.14 26.18 12.52
CA VAL A 80 -2.51 25.54 11.36
C VAL A 80 -2.40 24.01 11.56
N LYS A 81 -2.33 23.53 12.82
CA LYS A 81 -2.47 22.10 13.12
C LYS A 81 -3.89 21.60 12.90
N GLU A 82 -4.89 22.43 13.18
CA GLU A 82 -6.32 22.14 13.00
C GLU A 82 -6.78 22.31 11.55
N MET A 83 -6.05 23.07 10.72
CA MET A 83 -6.32 23.13 9.29
C MET A 83 -6.20 21.71 8.70
N PRO A 84 -7.23 21.24 7.97
CA PRO A 84 -7.13 19.95 7.32
C PRO A 84 -6.00 20.04 6.29
N LYS A 85 -4.97 19.19 6.47
CA LYS A 85 -3.77 19.14 5.61
C LYS A 85 -4.11 18.95 4.12
N MET A 86 -5.32 18.45 3.85
CA MET A 86 -5.87 18.11 2.55
C MET A 86 -7.32 18.58 2.50
N HIS A 87 -7.77 19.09 1.35
CA HIS A 87 -9.17 19.41 1.13
C HIS A 87 -9.96 18.11 1.04
N PRO A 88 -11.01 17.89 1.87
CA PRO A 88 -11.74 16.62 1.90
C PRO A 88 -12.40 16.22 0.57
N LYS A 89 -12.69 17.20 -0.29
CA LYS A 89 -13.21 17.00 -1.67
C LYS A 89 -12.17 17.29 -2.76
N GLY A 90 -10.91 17.43 -2.37
CA GLY A 90 -9.83 17.75 -3.29
C GLY A 90 -9.52 16.56 -4.20
N ILE A 91 -9.47 16.79 -5.51
CA ILE A 91 -8.93 15.83 -6.47
C ILE A 91 -7.45 16.14 -6.67
N TYR A 92 -6.59 15.19 -6.32
CA TYR A 92 -5.14 15.35 -6.38
C TYR A 92 -4.58 14.70 -7.65
N VAL A 93 -3.73 15.44 -8.38
CA VAL A 93 -3.26 15.05 -9.70
C VAL A 93 -1.77 14.70 -9.67
N ASN A 94 -1.44 13.43 -9.91
CA ASN A 94 -0.05 12.98 -10.08
C ASN A 94 0.40 13.04 -11.55
N LYS A 95 -0.52 12.83 -12.49
CA LYS A 95 -0.30 12.89 -13.93
C LYS A 95 -1.50 13.55 -14.59
N ASN A 96 -1.25 14.32 -15.64
CA ASN A 96 -2.32 14.94 -16.42
C ASN A 96 -3.21 13.87 -17.04
N LEU A 97 -4.52 13.99 -16.83
CA LEU A 97 -5.56 13.14 -17.42
C LEU A 97 -6.68 14.05 -17.93
N LYS A 98 -7.05 13.86 -19.18
CA LYS A 98 -8.18 14.56 -19.80
C LYS A 98 -9.44 13.71 -19.63
N LEU A 99 -10.37 14.17 -18.80
CA LEU A 99 -11.62 13.44 -18.57
C LEU A 99 -12.51 13.40 -19.82
N GLU A 100 -12.39 14.39 -20.72
CA GLU A 100 -13.06 14.42 -22.03
C GLU A 100 -12.72 13.22 -22.93
N ASP A 101 -11.54 12.59 -22.72
CA ASP A 101 -11.09 11.45 -23.51
C ASP A 101 -11.52 10.11 -22.88
N ILE A 102 -12.15 10.12 -21.70
CA ILE A 102 -12.55 8.91 -20.97
C ILE A 102 -13.97 8.52 -21.35
N GLN A 103 -14.10 7.35 -21.95
CA GLN A 103 -15.40 6.81 -22.39
C GLN A 103 -16.02 5.86 -21.37
N VAL A 104 -15.21 5.28 -20.49
CA VAL A 104 -15.64 4.20 -19.58
C VAL A 104 -15.07 4.43 -18.19
N TYR A 105 -15.94 4.37 -17.18
CA TYR A 105 -15.59 4.49 -15.76
C TYR A 105 -15.79 3.15 -15.04
N GLY A 106 -14.69 2.61 -14.50
CA GLY A 106 -14.69 1.37 -13.74
C GLY A 106 -14.60 1.62 -12.24
N PHE A 107 -15.46 0.98 -11.46
CA PHE A 107 -15.50 1.10 -10.01
C PHE A 107 -15.11 -0.22 -9.33
N ASP A 108 -14.28 -0.14 -8.30
CA ASP A 108 -14.20 -1.19 -7.27
C ASP A 108 -15.36 -1.00 -6.28
N TYR A 109 -15.71 -2.04 -5.53
CA TYR A 109 -16.75 -1.95 -4.53
C TYR A 109 -16.21 -1.62 -3.14
N ASP A 110 -15.55 -2.59 -2.51
CA ASP A 110 -15.10 -2.49 -1.12
C ASP A 110 -14.09 -1.35 -0.95
N TYR A 111 -14.32 -0.47 0.02
CA TYR A 111 -13.50 0.72 0.29
C TYR A 111 -13.39 1.73 -0.88
N THR A 112 -14.24 1.61 -1.91
CA THR A 112 -14.35 2.57 -3.03
C THR A 112 -15.75 3.13 -3.16
N LEU A 113 -16.76 2.26 -3.34
CA LEU A 113 -18.17 2.66 -3.29
C LEU A 113 -18.78 2.38 -1.91
N ALA A 114 -18.43 1.25 -1.32
CA ALA A 114 -18.82 0.90 0.05
C ALA A 114 -17.77 1.36 1.04
N HIS A 115 -18.17 2.22 1.98
CA HIS A 115 -17.31 2.69 3.06
C HIS A 115 -17.63 1.93 4.35
N TYR A 116 -16.60 1.37 4.97
CA TYR A 116 -16.74 0.62 6.22
C TYR A 116 -16.30 1.45 7.42
N SER A 117 -16.96 1.22 8.56
CA SER A 117 -16.54 1.79 9.83
C SER A 117 -15.33 1.02 10.38
N SER A 118 -14.68 1.58 11.42
CA SER A 118 -13.59 0.91 12.12
C SER A 118 -13.98 -0.44 12.74
N ASN A 119 -15.28 -0.66 12.99
CA ASN A 119 -15.78 -1.92 13.55
C ASN A 119 -15.51 -3.13 12.64
N LEU A 120 -15.39 -2.92 11.32
CA LEU A 120 -15.13 -4.03 10.40
C LEU A 120 -13.80 -4.72 10.71
N GLN A 121 -12.75 -3.94 11.00
CA GLN A 121 -11.44 -4.50 11.31
C GLN A 121 -11.46 -5.29 12.61
N THR A 122 -12.21 -4.84 13.61
CA THR A 122 -12.45 -5.60 14.84
C THR A 122 -13.16 -6.92 14.55
N LEU A 123 -14.21 -6.92 13.72
CA LEU A 123 -14.91 -8.16 13.35
C LEU A 123 -13.98 -9.16 12.66
N ILE A 124 -13.21 -8.72 11.66
CA ILE A 124 -12.27 -9.59 10.93
C ILE A 124 -11.22 -10.15 11.89
N TYR A 125 -10.66 -9.30 12.75
CA TYR A 125 -9.67 -9.70 13.75
C TYR A 125 -10.22 -10.77 14.71
N GLU A 126 -11.40 -10.55 15.29
CA GLU A 126 -12.01 -11.50 16.24
C GLU A 126 -12.27 -12.86 15.58
N LEU A 127 -12.86 -12.86 14.37
CA LEU A 127 -13.12 -14.09 13.62
C LEU A 127 -11.83 -14.84 13.24
N ALA A 128 -10.78 -14.12 12.84
CA ALA A 128 -9.49 -14.72 12.49
C ALA A 128 -8.79 -15.30 13.72
N LYS A 129 -8.82 -14.57 14.85
CA LYS A 129 -8.30 -15.03 16.14
C LYS A 129 -9.01 -16.30 16.62
N GLU A 130 -10.35 -16.35 16.52
CA GLU A 130 -11.12 -17.56 16.82
C GLU A 130 -10.72 -18.73 15.93
N HIS A 131 -10.50 -18.49 14.63
CA HIS A 131 -10.06 -19.54 13.71
C HIS A 131 -8.66 -20.09 14.06
N LEU A 132 -7.71 -19.22 14.42
CA LEU A 132 -6.37 -19.65 14.85
C LEU A 132 -6.42 -20.60 16.04
N VAL A 133 -7.25 -20.30 17.04
CA VAL A 133 -7.34 -21.11 18.27
C VAL A 133 -8.12 -22.39 18.02
N ASN A 134 -9.31 -22.28 17.42
CA ASN A 134 -10.23 -23.42 17.29
C ASN A 134 -9.76 -24.44 16.25
N GLU A 135 -9.26 -23.97 15.11
CA GLU A 135 -8.90 -24.83 13.97
C GLU A 135 -7.40 -25.10 13.92
N LEU A 136 -6.56 -24.08 14.09
CA LEU A 136 -5.08 -24.21 14.03
C LEU A 136 -4.44 -24.52 15.39
N ARG A 137 -5.22 -24.64 16.46
CA ARG A 137 -4.79 -25.08 17.80
C ARG A 137 -3.73 -24.18 18.43
N TYR A 138 -3.79 -22.89 18.15
CA TYR A 138 -3.05 -21.89 18.93
C TYR A 138 -3.52 -21.89 20.39
N PRO A 139 -2.68 -21.46 21.36
CA PRO A 139 -3.04 -21.43 22.77
C PRO A 139 -4.33 -20.65 23.05
N ASP A 140 -5.17 -21.14 23.98
CA ASP A 140 -6.43 -20.49 24.36
C ASP A 140 -6.24 -19.05 24.85
N SER A 141 -5.07 -18.74 25.43
CA SER A 141 -4.69 -17.38 25.83
C SER A 141 -4.71 -16.37 24.67
N CYS A 142 -4.58 -16.83 23.42
CA CYS A 142 -4.71 -15.97 22.26
C CYS A 142 -6.12 -15.37 22.13
N LEU A 143 -7.17 -15.99 22.67
CA LEU A 143 -8.53 -15.44 22.65
C LEU A 143 -8.66 -14.14 23.46
N GLU A 144 -7.76 -13.91 24.42
CA GLU A 144 -7.75 -12.71 25.27
C GLU A 144 -7.26 -11.46 24.52
N PHE A 145 -6.65 -11.62 23.35
CA PHE A 145 -6.15 -10.49 22.57
C PHE A 145 -7.28 -9.58 22.12
N LYS A 146 -6.97 -8.28 22.03
CA LYS A 146 -7.92 -7.24 21.61
C LYS A 146 -7.32 -6.46 20.47
N TYR A 147 -8.11 -6.27 19.42
CA TYR A 147 -7.71 -5.44 18.30
C TYR A 147 -7.40 -4.00 18.75
N ASP A 148 -6.18 -3.53 18.50
CA ASP A 148 -5.77 -2.14 18.69
C ASP A 148 -5.80 -1.38 17.36
N PRO A 149 -6.80 -0.50 17.12
CA PRO A 149 -6.89 0.27 15.89
C PRO A 149 -5.80 1.35 15.76
N THR A 150 -5.03 1.63 16.80
CA THR A 150 -3.98 2.67 16.80
C THR A 150 -2.61 2.14 16.40
N PHE A 151 -2.44 0.82 16.36
CA PHE A 151 -1.17 0.17 16.06
C PHE A 151 -0.86 0.09 14.56
N PRO A 152 -1.69 -0.55 13.70
CA PRO A 152 -1.37 -0.69 12.30
C PRO A 152 -1.64 0.61 11.53
N ILE A 153 -0.80 0.89 10.55
CA ILE A 153 -1.04 1.93 9.53
C ILE A 153 -1.00 1.29 8.14
N ARG A 154 -1.62 1.97 7.17
CA ARG A 154 -1.57 1.54 5.77
C ARG A 154 -0.16 1.69 5.19
N GLY A 155 0.25 0.71 4.37
CA GLY A 155 1.51 0.76 3.62
C GLY A 155 2.71 0.18 4.36
N LEU A 156 2.47 -0.65 5.39
CA LEU A 156 3.53 -1.42 6.03
C LEU A 156 3.96 -2.59 5.13
N ASN A 157 5.15 -3.10 5.39
CA ASN A 157 5.66 -4.33 4.80
C ASN A 157 5.98 -5.31 5.91
N TYR A 158 5.61 -6.56 5.76
CA TYR A 158 5.93 -7.62 6.70
C TYR A 158 7.03 -8.52 6.15
N ASP A 159 8.09 -8.69 6.94
CA ASP A 159 9.14 -9.66 6.66
C ASP A 159 8.77 -11.00 7.29
N LYS A 160 8.21 -11.91 6.50
CA LYS A 160 7.81 -13.23 6.97
C LYS A 160 8.98 -14.09 7.46
N LEU A 161 10.21 -13.85 6.98
CA LEU A 161 11.37 -14.62 7.42
C LEU A 161 11.90 -14.14 8.77
N LYS A 162 11.74 -12.85 9.06
CA LYS A 162 12.24 -12.21 10.30
C LYS A 162 11.17 -11.87 11.32
N GLY A 163 9.89 -12.00 10.97
CA GLY A 163 8.76 -11.65 11.83
C GLY A 163 8.62 -10.16 12.13
N CYS A 164 9.17 -9.30 11.26
CA CYS A 164 9.24 -7.86 11.50
C CYS A 164 8.23 -7.08 10.64
N LEU A 165 7.50 -6.14 11.25
CA LEU A 165 6.73 -5.10 10.57
C LEU A 165 7.64 -3.91 10.26
N LEU A 166 7.66 -3.50 9.00
CA LEU A 166 8.56 -2.50 8.46
C LEU A 166 7.77 -1.36 7.80
N LYS A 167 8.09 -0.13 8.15
CA LYS A 167 7.74 1.08 7.41
C LYS A 167 8.96 1.50 6.60
N LEU A 168 8.82 1.42 5.29
CA LEU A 168 9.87 1.81 4.35
C LEU A 168 9.62 3.23 3.84
N ASP A 169 10.70 3.98 3.66
CA ASP A 169 10.68 5.25 2.94
C ASP A 169 10.61 5.03 1.42
N PHE A 170 10.51 6.12 0.66
CA PHE A 170 10.45 6.09 -0.80
C PHE A 170 11.66 5.39 -1.45
N PHE A 171 12.82 5.39 -0.78
CA PHE A 171 14.06 4.78 -1.26
C PHE A 171 14.23 3.33 -0.77
N GLY A 172 13.24 2.76 -0.07
CA GLY A 172 13.28 1.39 0.45
C GLY A 172 14.12 1.25 1.72
N SER A 173 14.38 2.34 2.45
CA SER A 173 15.06 2.27 3.75
C SER A 173 14.04 2.20 4.89
N ILE A 174 14.35 1.39 5.91
CA ILE A 174 13.56 1.33 7.14
C ILE A 174 13.60 2.68 7.84
N GLU A 175 12.41 3.27 8.05
CA GLU A 175 12.25 4.50 8.81
C GLU A 175 12.82 4.34 10.23
N PRO A 176 13.46 5.36 10.82
CA PRO A 176 14.14 5.24 12.12
C PRO A 176 13.27 4.65 13.24
N ASP A 177 11.96 4.91 13.15
CA ASP A 177 10.96 4.49 14.12
C ASP A 177 9.95 3.49 13.54
N GLY A 178 10.28 2.87 12.40
CA GLY A 178 9.37 2.11 11.57
C GLY A 178 9.58 0.60 11.59
N CYS A 179 10.27 0.03 12.59
CA CYS A 179 10.54 -1.40 12.65
C CYS A 179 10.05 -1.99 13.97
N TYR A 180 9.20 -3.02 13.88
CA TYR A 180 8.56 -3.66 15.03
C TYR A 180 8.70 -5.18 14.95
N PHE A 181 9.01 -5.80 16.08
CA PHE A 181 8.98 -7.25 16.26
C PHE A 181 7.96 -7.56 17.36
N GLY A 182 6.82 -8.12 16.97
CA GLY A 182 5.61 -8.07 17.79
C GLY A 182 5.16 -6.62 18.00
N HIS A 183 4.88 -6.24 19.25
CA HIS A 183 4.59 -4.85 19.63
C HIS A 183 5.83 -4.04 19.99
N ARG A 184 6.99 -4.71 20.08
CA ARG A 184 8.23 -4.06 20.46
C ARG A 184 8.88 -3.39 19.27
N LYS A 185 9.00 -2.07 19.38
CA LYS A 185 9.81 -1.28 18.47
C LYS A 185 11.30 -1.66 18.57
N LEU A 186 11.92 -1.90 17.41
CA LEU A 186 13.34 -2.21 17.32
C LEU A 186 14.19 -0.94 17.27
N THR A 187 15.33 -0.99 17.96
CA THR A 187 16.34 0.06 17.89
C THR A 187 17.14 -0.04 16.59
N ARG A 188 17.78 1.06 16.19
CA ARG A 188 18.68 1.08 15.02
C ARG A 188 19.74 -0.02 15.05
N LYS A 189 20.32 -0.30 16.23
CA LYS A 189 21.34 -1.36 16.38
C LYS A 189 20.77 -2.75 16.11
N GLU A 190 19.56 -3.03 16.59
CA GLU A 190 18.87 -4.30 16.32
C GLU A 190 18.51 -4.44 14.85
N ILE A 191 18.06 -3.36 14.21
CA ILE A 191 17.78 -3.34 12.77
C ILE A 191 19.08 -3.65 11.99
N GLU A 192 20.19 -3.01 12.32
CA GLU A 192 21.49 -3.26 11.70
C GLU A 192 21.99 -4.70 11.97
N GLN A 193 21.64 -5.31 13.11
CA GLN A 193 21.95 -6.71 13.38
C GLN A 193 21.10 -7.69 12.53
N ILE A 194 19.82 -7.38 12.32
CA ILE A 194 18.90 -8.26 11.57
C ILE A 194 19.11 -8.13 10.06
N TYR A 195 19.29 -6.89 9.58
CA TYR A 195 19.30 -6.55 8.16
C TYR A 195 20.68 -6.14 7.64
N GLY A 196 21.68 -5.94 8.50
CA GLY A 196 23.01 -5.42 8.15
C GLY A 196 23.05 -3.91 7.91
N THR A 197 21.97 -3.36 7.37
CA THR A 197 21.76 -1.93 7.12
C THR A 197 20.26 -1.62 7.21
N ARG A 198 19.89 -0.34 7.30
CA ARG A 198 18.49 0.07 7.19
C ARG A 198 17.94 -0.06 5.77
N HIS A 199 18.79 -0.05 4.75
CA HIS A 199 18.35 -0.11 3.37
C HIS A 199 17.99 -1.54 2.97
N ILE A 200 16.73 -1.76 2.58
CA ILE A 200 16.27 -3.06 2.08
C ILE A 200 16.56 -3.13 0.59
N GLY A 201 17.46 -4.04 0.21
CA GLY A 201 17.82 -4.24 -1.18
C GLY A 201 16.65 -4.76 -2.02
N ARG A 202 16.70 -4.54 -3.34
CA ARG A 202 15.61 -4.90 -4.27
C ARG A 202 15.16 -6.36 -4.15
N ASP A 203 16.11 -7.30 -4.02
CA ASP A 203 15.79 -8.73 -3.92
C ASP A 203 15.18 -9.08 -2.57
N GLN A 204 15.61 -8.43 -1.49
CA GLN A 204 14.99 -8.57 -0.17
C GLN A 204 13.57 -8.00 -0.16
N ALA A 205 13.37 -6.82 -0.77
CA ALA A 205 12.06 -6.17 -0.87
C ALA A 205 11.03 -7.05 -1.60
N ARG A 206 11.45 -7.87 -2.57
CA ARG A 206 10.55 -8.84 -3.25
C ARG A 206 10.06 -9.96 -2.33
N GLY A 207 10.79 -10.25 -1.26
CA GLY A 207 10.39 -11.24 -0.26
C GLY A 207 9.44 -10.69 0.80
N LEU A 208 9.28 -9.37 0.88
CA LEU A 208 8.39 -8.72 1.83
C LEU A 208 6.94 -8.81 1.36
N VAL A 209 6.05 -8.98 2.33
CA VAL A 209 4.60 -8.95 2.12
C VAL A 209 4.14 -7.50 2.25
N SER A 210 3.54 -6.95 1.20
CA SER A 210 3.09 -5.56 1.22
C SER A 210 1.65 -5.45 1.73
N LEU A 211 1.45 -4.71 2.81
CA LEU A 211 0.18 -4.54 3.51
C LEU A 211 -0.44 -3.19 3.08
N MET A 212 -1.03 -3.19 1.88
CA MET A 212 -1.40 -1.98 1.13
C MET A 212 -2.89 -1.66 1.13
N ASP A 213 -3.75 -2.60 1.47
CA ASP A 213 -5.20 -2.38 1.54
C ASP A 213 -5.63 -2.02 2.98
N PHE A 214 -6.93 -1.83 3.21
CA PHE A 214 -7.45 -1.58 4.56
C PHE A 214 -7.76 -2.89 5.31
N PHE A 215 -7.92 -4.01 4.61
CA PHE A 215 -8.20 -5.32 5.20
C PHE A 215 -7.01 -5.89 5.96
N CYS A 216 -5.80 -5.53 5.55
CA CYS A 216 -4.56 -5.95 6.18
C CYS A 216 -4.32 -5.35 7.58
N PHE A 217 -5.17 -4.44 8.08
CA PHE A 217 -4.98 -3.86 9.42
C PHE A 217 -5.18 -4.91 10.52
N SER A 218 -6.25 -5.69 10.38
CA SER A 218 -6.52 -6.84 11.25
C SER A 218 -5.39 -7.88 11.19
N GLU A 219 -4.90 -8.21 9.99
CA GLU A 219 -3.75 -9.11 9.77
C GLU A 219 -2.47 -8.60 10.45
N ALA A 220 -2.11 -7.33 10.23
CA ALA A 220 -0.92 -6.72 10.82
C ALA A 220 -0.95 -6.72 12.35
N CYS A 221 -2.10 -6.38 12.93
CA CYS A 221 -2.30 -6.41 14.38
C CYS A 221 -2.16 -7.83 14.91
N LEU A 222 -2.84 -8.80 14.28
CA LEU A 222 -2.84 -10.19 14.72
C LEU A 222 -1.45 -10.83 14.62
N LEU A 223 -0.69 -10.52 13.56
CA LEU A 223 0.72 -10.91 13.44
C LEU A 223 1.55 -10.38 14.62
N ALA A 224 1.36 -9.11 14.97
CA ALA A 224 2.10 -8.49 16.07
C ALA A 224 1.73 -9.10 17.43
N ASP A 225 0.44 -9.35 17.67
CA ASP A 225 -0.05 -9.97 18.91
C ASP A 225 0.49 -11.40 19.08
N ILE A 226 0.45 -12.21 18.03
CA ILE A 226 0.94 -13.59 18.07
C ILE A 226 2.45 -13.64 18.29
N VAL A 227 3.21 -12.81 17.55
CA VAL A 227 4.67 -12.71 17.75
C VAL A 227 4.98 -12.24 19.17
N GLN A 228 4.27 -11.23 19.68
CA GLN A 228 4.48 -10.73 21.05
C GLN A 228 4.18 -11.81 22.08
N HIS A 229 3.09 -12.56 21.90
CA HIS A 229 2.72 -13.65 22.80
C HIS A 229 3.79 -14.73 22.87
N PHE A 230 4.34 -15.15 21.74
CA PHE A 230 5.43 -16.14 21.71
C PHE A 230 6.71 -15.62 22.35
N VAL A 231 7.03 -14.34 22.14
CA VAL A 231 8.18 -13.69 22.81
C VAL A 231 8.00 -13.67 24.31
N ASP A 232 6.84 -13.25 24.81
CA ASP A 232 6.56 -13.15 26.25
C ASP A 232 6.53 -14.52 26.93
N ALA A 233 5.99 -15.53 26.22
CA ALA A 233 6.01 -16.92 26.66
C ALA A 233 7.38 -17.60 26.50
N LYS A 234 8.38 -16.92 25.90
CA LYS A 234 9.72 -17.45 25.59
C LYS A 234 9.69 -18.73 24.76
N LEU A 235 8.76 -18.78 23.81
CA LEU A 235 8.62 -19.88 22.87
C LEU A 235 9.53 -19.66 21.66
N GLU A 236 10.15 -20.73 21.16
CA GLU A 236 10.78 -20.71 19.85
C GLU A 236 9.71 -20.92 18.78
N PHE A 237 9.76 -20.12 17.72
CA PHE A 237 8.82 -20.20 16.61
C PHE A 237 9.49 -19.78 15.30
N ASP A 238 8.92 -20.23 14.19
CA ASP A 238 9.29 -19.78 12.86
C ASP A 238 8.30 -18.70 12.40
N ALA A 239 8.80 -17.50 12.13
CA ALA A 239 7.99 -16.36 11.71
C ALA A 239 7.23 -16.61 10.39
N SER A 240 7.77 -17.48 9.52
CA SER A 240 7.15 -17.79 8.23
C SER A 240 5.88 -18.60 8.43
N HIS A 241 5.90 -19.58 9.34
CA HIS A 241 4.72 -20.39 9.68
C HIS A 241 3.68 -19.53 10.40
N VAL A 242 4.10 -18.65 11.31
CA VAL A 242 3.19 -17.67 11.94
C VAL A 242 2.47 -16.82 10.89
N TYR A 243 3.21 -16.33 9.89
CA TYR A 243 2.61 -15.59 8.79
C TYR A 243 1.61 -16.42 7.98
N GLU A 244 1.98 -17.65 7.63
CA GLU A 244 1.14 -18.55 6.84
C GLU A 244 -0.18 -18.89 7.57
N ASP A 245 -0.11 -19.16 8.88
CA ASP A 245 -1.27 -19.47 9.71
C ASP A 245 -2.20 -18.25 9.87
N VAL A 246 -1.63 -17.08 10.17
CA VAL A 246 -2.42 -15.84 10.28
C VAL A 246 -3.07 -15.47 8.94
N ASN A 247 -2.31 -15.52 7.85
CA ASN A 247 -2.86 -15.29 6.52
C ASN A 247 -3.95 -16.31 6.17
N CYS A 248 -3.76 -17.59 6.51
CA CYS A 248 -4.78 -18.63 6.33
C CYS A 248 -6.09 -18.28 7.06
N ALA A 249 -5.99 -17.86 8.32
CA ALA A 249 -7.14 -17.44 9.12
C ALA A 249 -7.86 -16.22 8.51
N ILE A 250 -7.12 -15.18 8.12
CA ILE A 250 -7.68 -13.99 7.46
C ILE A 250 -8.38 -14.37 6.14
N GLN A 251 -7.71 -15.18 5.30
CA GLN A 251 -8.31 -15.66 4.05
C GLN A 251 -9.54 -16.52 4.29
N HIS A 252 -9.57 -17.33 5.35
CA HIS A 252 -10.74 -18.11 5.74
C HIS A 252 -11.93 -17.19 6.05
N VAL A 253 -11.73 -16.14 6.83
CA VAL A 253 -12.78 -15.16 7.18
C VAL A 253 -13.38 -14.50 5.93
N HIS A 254 -12.54 -14.15 4.95
CA HIS A 254 -13.01 -13.53 3.70
C HIS A 254 -13.70 -14.53 2.75
N ARG A 255 -13.13 -15.73 2.57
CA ARG A 255 -13.63 -16.71 1.57
C ARG A 255 -14.84 -17.49 2.04
N SER A 256 -14.97 -17.73 3.34
CA SER A 256 -16.13 -18.42 3.93
C SER A 256 -17.40 -17.59 3.92
N GLY A 257 -17.27 -16.26 3.82
CA GLY A 257 -18.40 -15.34 3.96
C GLY A 257 -18.69 -14.91 5.40
N LEU A 258 -17.90 -15.34 6.40
CA LEU A 258 -18.15 -15.01 7.81
C LEU A 258 -18.16 -13.49 8.05
N ALA A 259 -17.18 -12.75 7.51
CA ALA A 259 -17.19 -11.29 7.60
C ALA A 259 -18.44 -10.68 6.98
N HIS A 260 -18.83 -11.15 5.78
CA HIS A 260 -20.02 -10.67 5.07
C HIS A 260 -21.31 -10.93 5.86
N ASN A 261 -21.45 -12.10 6.46
CA ASN A 261 -22.59 -12.46 7.31
C ASN A 261 -22.62 -11.61 8.59
N GLY A 262 -21.47 -11.36 9.20
CA GLY A 262 -21.37 -10.46 10.35
C GLY A 262 -21.80 -9.03 10.00
N ILE A 263 -21.40 -8.52 8.84
CA ILE A 263 -21.86 -7.22 8.33
C ILE A 263 -23.37 -7.20 8.14
N LEU A 264 -23.96 -8.25 7.56
CA LEU A 264 -25.42 -8.33 7.34
C LEU A 264 -26.24 -8.39 8.63
N SER A 265 -25.68 -8.97 9.68
CA SER A 265 -26.37 -9.07 10.98
C SER A 265 -26.59 -7.69 11.62
N ASP A 266 -25.71 -6.73 11.36
CA ASP A 266 -25.82 -5.35 11.84
C ASP A 266 -25.16 -4.36 10.86
N PRO A 267 -25.78 -4.10 9.69
CA PRO A 267 -25.10 -3.34 8.65
C PRO A 267 -24.97 -1.86 9.03
N GLN A 268 -25.77 -1.35 9.98
CA GLN A 268 -25.64 0.04 10.46
C GLN A 268 -24.34 0.26 11.25
N ARG A 269 -23.85 -0.77 11.95
CA ARG A 269 -22.60 -0.71 12.69
C ARG A 269 -21.37 -0.74 11.80
N TYR A 270 -21.42 -1.49 10.69
CA TYR A 270 -20.25 -1.77 9.86
C TYR A 270 -20.13 -0.89 8.61
N LEU A 271 -21.25 -0.40 8.07
CA LEU A 271 -21.25 0.43 6.87
C LEU A 271 -21.48 1.89 7.24
N VAL A 272 -20.60 2.76 6.75
CA VAL A 272 -20.74 4.19 6.89
C VAL A 272 -21.74 4.66 5.86
N LYS A 273 -22.92 5.11 6.31
CA LYS A 273 -23.86 5.80 5.43
C LYS A 273 -23.14 6.99 4.80
N ASN A 274 -23.18 7.11 3.49
CA ASN A 274 -22.71 8.31 2.80
C ASN A 274 -23.64 9.48 3.21
N VAL A 275 -23.19 10.29 4.18
CA VAL A 275 -23.98 11.38 4.79
C VAL A 275 -24.21 12.56 3.83
N ARG A 276 -23.79 12.47 2.57
CA ARG A 276 -23.88 13.58 1.60
C ARG A 276 -24.38 13.04 0.25
N GLY A 277 -25.64 13.37 -0.05
CA GLY A 277 -26.39 12.87 -1.22
C GLY A 277 -25.84 13.24 -2.59
N ASP A 278 -24.83 14.13 -2.67
CA ASP A 278 -24.30 14.64 -3.94
C ASP A 278 -23.14 13.79 -4.53
N GLU A 279 -22.64 12.79 -3.80
CA GLU A 279 -21.44 11.99 -4.18
C GLU A 279 -21.75 10.48 -4.18
N SER A 280 -23.01 10.10 -4.37
CA SER A 280 -23.42 8.70 -4.43
C SER A 280 -23.01 8.06 -5.76
N ALA A 281 -22.86 6.73 -5.78
CA ALA A 281 -22.66 5.97 -7.02
C ALA A 281 -23.79 6.22 -8.03
N ALA A 282 -25.00 6.49 -7.53
CA ALA A 282 -26.14 6.86 -8.37
C ALA A 282 -25.93 8.21 -9.07
N THR A 283 -25.43 9.22 -8.37
CA THR A 283 -25.11 10.53 -8.96
C THR A 283 -24.02 10.39 -10.04
N LEU A 284 -22.97 9.61 -9.76
CA LEU A 284 -21.88 9.37 -10.72
C LEU A 284 -22.37 8.63 -11.97
N SER A 285 -23.26 7.65 -11.78
CA SER A 285 -23.89 6.91 -12.88
C SER A 285 -24.78 7.82 -13.74
N GLN A 286 -25.59 8.67 -13.12
CA GLN A 286 -26.43 9.65 -13.83
C GLN A 286 -25.60 10.67 -14.62
N ASP A 287 -24.50 11.16 -14.04
CA ASP A 287 -23.59 12.09 -14.72
C ASP A 287 -22.89 11.45 -15.91
N ALA A 288 -22.49 10.18 -15.80
CA ALA A 288 -21.90 9.41 -16.89
C ALA A 288 -22.92 9.18 -18.01
N GLU A 289 -24.14 8.75 -17.66
CA GLU A 289 -25.24 8.55 -18.61
C GLU A 289 -25.58 9.84 -19.37
N ALA A 290 -25.66 10.98 -18.67
CA ALA A 290 -25.92 12.28 -19.27
C ALA A 290 -24.85 12.72 -20.29
N LYS A 291 -23.62 12.21 -20.16
CA LYS A 291 -22.50 12.47 -21.07
C LYS A 291 -22.31 11.38 -22.13
N GLY A 292 -23.09 10.30 -22.08
CA GLY A 292 -22.92 9.14 -22.95
C GLY A 292 -21.64 8.35 -22.64
N GLU A 293 -21.18 8.38 -21.39
CA GLU A 293 -20.06 7.59 -20.88
C GLU A 293 -20.60 6.27 -20.29
N GLU A 294 -19.88 5.17 -20.47
CA GLU A 294 -20.25 3.84 -19.93
C GLU A 294 -19.65 3.62 -18.54
N THR A 295 -20.29 2.77 -17.74
CA THR A 295 -19.87 2.46 -16.37
C THR A 295 -19.82 0.95 -16.12
N PHE A 296 -18.85 0.50 -15.34
CA PHE A 296 -18.82 -0.89 -14.88
C PHE A 296 -18.37 -1.03 -13.43
N LEU A 297 -18.86 -2.08 -12.78
CA LEU A 297 -18.45 -2.48 -11.44
C LEU A 297 -17.57 -3.74 -11.51
N VAL A 298 -16.44 -3.76 -10.81
CA VAL A 298 -15.53 -4.90 -10.73
C VAL A 298 -15.20 -5.27 -9.28
N ASP A 299 -15.77 -6.38 -8.83
CA ASP A 299 -15.76 -6.79 -7.42
C ASP A 299 -15.11 -8.18 -7.24
N LYS A 300 -14.32 -8.35 -6.18
CA LYS A 300 -13.68 -9.64 -5.83
C LYS A 300 -14.65 -10.64 -5.21
N LEU A 301 -15.78 -10.19 -4.68
CA LEU A 301 -16.69 -11.05 -3.93
C LEU A 301 -17.30 -12.15 -4.82
N SER A 302 -17.46 -13.36 -4.26
CA SER A 302 -18.09 -14.48 -4.97
C SER A 302 -19.56 -14.19 -5.31
N ILE A 303 -20.02 -14.75 -6.44
CA ILE A 303 -21.42 -14.71 -6.87
C ILE A 303 -22.36 -15.47 -5.92
N SER A 304 -21.83 -16.39 -5.10
CA SER A 304 -22.62 -17.10 -4.09
C SER A 304 -23.17 -16.17 -3.00
N PHE A 305 -22.65 -14.94 -2.89
CA PHE A 305 -23.10 -13.92 -1.94
C PHE A 305 -24.06 -12.90 -2.57
N CYS A 306 -24.72 -13.21 -3.69
CA CYS A 306 -25.59 -12.22 -4.34
C CYS A 306 -26.79 -11.73 -3.49
N GLY A 307 -27.26 -12.50 -2.50
CA GLY A 307 -28.21 -11.99 -1.50
C GLY A 307 -27.62 -10.90 -0.60
N TRP A 308 -26.32 -10.98 -0.26
CA TRP A 308 -25.58 -9.90 0.42
C TRP A 308 -25.50 -8.67 -0.47
N ARG A 309 -25.21 -8.88 -1.76
CA ARG A 309 -25.11 -7.82 -2.76
C ARG A 309 -26.41 -7.03 -2.83
N ASP A 310 -27.53 -7.67 -3.09
CA ASP A 310 -28.78 -6.92 -3.29
C ASP A 310 -29.20 -6.16 -2.02
N ALA A 311 -28.99 -6.71 -0.82
CA ALA A 311 -29.31 -6.03 0.44
C ALA A 311 -28.37 -4.86 0.79
N VAL A 312 -27.05 -5.01 0.55
CA VAL A 312 -26.06 -3.97 0.87
C VAL A 312 -25.97 -2.92 -0.23
N TYR A 313 -25.90 -3.32 -1.50
CA TYR A 313 -25.89 -2.39 -2.63
C TYR A 313 -27.18 -1.56 -2.69
N ALA A 314 -28.36 -2.16 -2.46
CA ALA A 314 -29.61 -1.40 -2.41
C ALA A 314 -29.67 -0.41 -1.25
N ARG A 315 -28.86 -0.58 -0.19
CA ARG A 315 -28.84 0.34 0.95
C ARG A 315 -27.75 1.40 0.83
N ASP A 316 -26.57 1.03 0.34
CA ASP A 316 -25.37 1.87 0.34
C ASP A 316 -25.19 2.66 -0.96
N LEU A 317 -25.48 2.08 -2.13
CA LEU A 317 -25.31 2.78 -3.41
C LEU A 317 -26.46 3.75 -3.69
N THR A 318 -27.59 3.56 -3.03
CA THR A 318 -28.82 4.23 -3.44
C THR A 318 -29.24 5.33 -2.48
N GLY A 319 -28.86 5.28 -1.19
CA GLY A 319 -29.35 6.24 -0.20
C GLY A 319 -30.89 6.38 -0.16
N ILE A 320 -31.64 5.40 -0.69
CA ILE A 320 -33.09 5.52 -0.94
C ILE A 320 -33.84 5.52 0.39
N THR A 321 -34.24 6.72 0.83
CA THR A 321 -35.65 6.96 1.14
C THR A 321 -36.44 6.80 -0.16
N GLU A 322 -37.58 6.11 -0.13
CA GLU A 322 -38.46 5.69 -1.24
C GLU A 322 -38.72 6.73 -2.36
N ASP A 323 -38.38 8.01 -2.16
CA ASP A 323 -38.69 9.14 -3.05
C ASP A 323 -37.65 9.47 -4.13
N SER A 324 -36.46 8.86 -4.16
CA SER A 324 -35.37 9.22 -5.12
C SER A 324 -35.17 8.25 -6.30
N LEU A 325 -35.91 7.14 -6.32
CA LEU A 325 -35.95 6.26 -7.49
C LEU A 325 -36.85 6.88 -8.57
N GLY A 326 -36.26 7.73 -9.39
CA GLY A 326 -36.74 7.86 -10.76
C GLY A 326 -36.62 6.48 -11.43
N HIS A 327 -37.73 5.75 -11.56
CA HIS A 327 -37.98 4.58 -12.42
C HIS A 327 -36.99 3.39 -12.43
N ARG A 328 -35.94 3.35 -11.59
CA ARG A 328 -34.99 2.22 -11.53
C ARG A 328 -35.34 1.26 -10.39
N ASP A 329 -35.46 -0.03 -10.67
CA ASP A 329 -35.89 -1.04 -9.68
C ASP A 329 -34.69 -1.77 -9.02
N SER A 330 -33.48 -1.59 -9.54
CA SER A 330 -32.26 -2.26 -9.05
C SER A 330 -31.01 -1.39 -9.10
N TRP A 331 -30.14 -1.51 -8.08
CA TRP A 331 -28.80 -0.92 -8.06
C TRP A 331 -27.94 -1.35 -9.27
N ARG A 332 -28.26 -2.49 -9.88
CA ARG A 332 -27.54 -3.02 -11.06
C ARG A 332 -27.73 -2.14 -12.28
N GLU A 333 -28.84 -1.42 -12.35
CA GLU A 333 -29.11 -0.48 -13.44
C GLU A 333 -28.21 0.76 -13.38
N LEU A 334 -27.43 0.94 -12.31
CA LEU A 334 -26.42 1.99 -12.22
C LEU A 334 -25.17 1.68 -13.06
N PHE A 335 -25.02 0.44 -13.55
CA PHE A 335 -23.83 0.01 -14.28
C PHE A 335 -24.21 -0.73 -15.56
N ASP A 336 -23.51 -0.43 -16.66
CA ASP A 336 -23.68 -1.14 -17.93
C ASP A 336 -23.17 -2.59 -17.83
N VAL A 337 -22.12 -2.81 -17.02
CA VAL A 337 -21.53 -4.13 -16.78
C VAL A 337 -21.21 -4.33 -15.30
N VAL A 338 -21.61 -5.48 -14.74
CA VAL A 338 -21.21 -5.91 -13.39
C VAL A 338 -20.36 -7.18 -13.48
N ILE A 339 -19.11 -7.08 -13.03
CA ILE A 339 -18.15 -8.18 -13.00
C ILE A 339 -17.99 -8.64 -11.55
N ALA A 340 -18.49 -9.83 -11.26
CA ALA A 340 -18.34 -10.50 -9.97
C ALA A 340 -17.13 -11.45 -9.97
N GLN A 341 -16.62 -11.77 -8.77
CA GLN A 341 -15.51 -12.70 -8.57
C GLN A 341 -14.28 -12.36 -9.42
N ALA A 342 -14.02 -11.07 -9.59
CA ALA A 342 -12.86 -10.58 -10.30
C ALA A 342 -11.61 -10.95 -9.49
N ASN A 343 -10.77 -11.85 -10.01
CA ASN A 343 -9.55 -12.28 -9.34
C ASN A 343 -8.44 -11.21 -9.44
N LYS A 344 -8.69 -9.99 -8.97
CA LYS A 344 -7.71 -8.89 -9.03
C LYS A 344 -6.49 -9.23 -8.17
N PRO A 345 -5.25 -9.06 -8.66
CA PRO A 345 -4.88 -8.31 -9.87
C PRO A 345 -4.84 -9.12 -11.17
N GLU A 346 -4.91 -10.45 -11.11
CA GLU A 346 -4.84 -11.32 -12.30
C GLU A 346 -5.94 -11.02 -13.32
N PHE A 347 -7.09 -10.51 -12.87
CA PHE A 347 -8.13 -9.97 -13.75
C PHE A 347 -7.59 -9.03 -14.85
N TYR A 348 -6.57 -8.21 -14.55
CA TYR A 348 -6.03 -7.21 -15.48
C TYR A 348 -4.91 -7.73 -16.39
N THR A 349 -4.35 -8.91 -16.10
CA THR A 349 -3.14 -9.42 -16.78
C THR A 349 -3.32 -10.82 -17.36
N SER A 350 -4.36 -11.55 -16.94
CA SER A 350 -4.65 -12.90 -17.41
C SER A 350 -5.53 -12.90 -18.65
N GLU A 351 -5.50 -14.02 -19.38
CA GLU A 351 -6.37 -14.29 -20.53
C GLU A 351 -7.53 -15.25 -20.15
N HIS A 352 -7.92 -15.25 -18.87
CA HIS A 352 -9.01 -16.12 -18.42
C HIS A 352 -10.34 -15.75 -19.09
N LEU A 353 -11.06 -16.77 -19.57
CA LEU A 353 -12.35 -16.57 -20.21
C LEU A 353 -13.39 -16.10 -19.20
N PHE A 354 -14.18 -15.10 -19.60
CA PHE A 354 -15.36 -14.67 -18.85
C PHE A 354 -16.43 -15.74 -18.82
N ARG A 355 -17.12 -15.84 -17.68
CA ARG A 355 -18.32 -16.65 -17.53
C ARG A 355 -19.51 -15.71 -17.44
N TYR A 356 -20.45 -15.88 -18.36
CA TYR A 356 -21.69 -15.11 -18.34
C TYR A 356 -22.69 -15.79 -17.40
N PHE A 357 -23.22 -15.03 -16.44
CA PHE A 357 -24.23 -15.51 -15.50
C PHE A 357 -25.58 -14.92 -15.88
N LEU A 358 -26.46 -15.76 -16.43
CA LEU A 358 -27.77 -15.39 -16.98
C LEU A 358 -28.89 -15.24 -15.94
N GLN A 359 -28.62 -15.53 -14.67
CA GLN A 359 -29.65 -15.59 -13.63
C GLN A 359 -29.11 -15.12 -12.29
N LEU A 360 -29.54 -13.91 -11.93
CA LEU A 360 -29.71 -13.44 -10.56
C LEU A 360 -30.92 -12.54 -10.51
#